data_AF-A0A6B9CNT5-F1
#
_entry.id   AF-A0A6B9CNT5-F1
#
_cell.length_a   1.000
_cell.length_b   1.000
_cell.length_c   1.000
_cell.angle_alpha   90.00
_cell.angle_beta   90.00
_cell.angle_gamma   90.00
#
_symmetry.space_group_name_H-M   'P 1'
#
loop_
_entity.id
_entity.type
_entity.pdbx_description
1 polymer ?
#
loop_
_entity_poly.entity_id
_entity_poly.type
_entity_poly.pdbx_seq_one_letter_code
_entity_poly.pdbx_strand_id
1 'polypeptide(L)' 'KKPGVNCGRSFFICARPLGKSGEKEKGTEWRCGTFIWSSDWKKSQSQTS' A
#
# COMPACT_ATOMS: atom_id res chain seq x y z
N LYS A 1 -5.00 11.61 -14.42
CA LYS A 1 -4.22 11.77 -13.15
C LYS A 1 -4.93 12.80 -12.29
N LYS A 2 -5.04 12.58 -10.97
CA LYS A 2 -5.69 13.54 -10.07
C LYS A 2 -4.75 14.75 -9.87
N PRO A 3 -5.21 16.00 -10.09
CA PRO A 3 -4.38 17.19 -9.89
C PRO A 3 -4.00 17.35 -8.42
N GLY A 4 -2.86 17.99 -8.17
CA GLY A 4 -2.30 18.24 -6.83
C GLY A 4 -0.92 17.62 -6.61
N VAL A 5 -0.42 17.71 -5.37
CA VAL A 5 0.96 17.32 -4.99
C VAL A 5 1.33 15.87 -5.30
N ASN A 6 0.33 14.98 -5.45
CA ASN A 6 0.55 13.57 -5.77
C ASN A 6 0.38 13.23 -7.25
N CYS A 7 0.17 14.22 -8.13
CA CYS A 7 -0.01 13.99 -9.56
C CYS A 7 1.20 13.28 -10.16
N GLY A 8 0.98 12.11 -10.77
CA GLY A 8 2.03 11.33 -11.42
C GLY A 8 2.92 10.52 -10.48
N ARG A 9 2.69 10.55 -9.16
CA ARG A 9 3.35 9.66 -8.22
C ARG A 9 2.74 8.26 -8.30
N SER A 10 3.59 7.25 -8.17
CA SER A 10 3.20 5.83 -8.09
C SER A 10 3.43 5.29 -6.68
N PHE A 11 2.67 4.27 -6.32
CA PHE A 11 2.75 3.60 -5.02
C PHE A 11 2.43 2.12 -5.16
N PHE A 12 2.86 1.34 -4.18
CA PHE A 12 2.56 -0.07 -4.01
C PHE A 12 1.52 -0.23 -2.90
N ILE A 13 0.61 -1.19 -3.09
CA ILE A 13 -0.36 -1.62 -2.09
C ILE A 13 -0.31 -3.15 -1.95
N CYS A 14 -0.94 -3.68 -0.90
CA CYS A 14 -1.12 -5.12 -0.77
C CYS A 14 -1.93 -5.68 -1.97
N ALA A 15 -1.36 -6.67 -2.65
CA ALA A 15 -1.94 -7.27 -3.86
C ALA A 15 -3.16 -8.18 -3.59
N ARG A 16 -3.39 -8.56 -2.33
CA ARG A 16 -4.54 -9.39 -1.93
C ARG A 16 -5.86 -8.67 -2.27
N PRO A 17 -6.97 -9.40 -2.48
CA PRO A 17 -8.29 -8.82 -2.70
C PRO A 17 -8.85 -8.16 -1.43
N LEU A 18 -9.79 -7.22 -1.60
CA LEU A 18 -10.57 -6.70 -0.46
C LEU A 18 -11.53 -7.79 0.04
N GLY A 19 -11.72 -7.86 1.36
CA GLY A 19 -12.70 -8.74 1.98
C GLY A 19 -14.13 -8.22 1.85
N LYS A 20 -15.09 -9.00 2.36
CA LYS A 20 -16.52 -8.64 2.35
C LYS A 20 -16.81 -7.30 3.05
N SER A 21 -15.99 -6.92 4.03
CA SER A 21 -16.07 -5.65 4.75
C SER A 21 -15.79 -4.43 3.84
N GLY A 22 -15.02 -4.62 2.77
CA GLY A 22 -14.46 -3.52 1.97
C GLY A 22 -13.33 -2.76 2.69
N GLU A 23 -12.94 -3.18 3.88
CA GLU A 23 -11.93 -2.53 4.71
C GLU A 23 -10.56 -3.25 4.64
N LYS A 24 -9.54 -2.59 5.19
CA LYS A 24 -8.20 -3.17 5.32
C LYS A 24 -8.14 -4.06 6.55
N GLU A 25 -7.63 -5.28 6.40
CA GLU A 25 -7.63 -6.27 7.48
C GLU A 25 -6.22 -6.76 7.82
N LYS A 26 -5.90 -6.88 9.11
CA LYS A 26 -4.63 -7.42 9.60
C LYS A 26 -4.84 -8.83 10.14
N GLY A 27 -3.96 -9.75 9.76
CA GLY A 27 -4.02 -11.14 10.24
C GLY A 27 -5.01 -12.03 9.49
N THR A 28 -5.61 -11.55 8.39
CA THR A 28 -6.53 -12.33 7.54
C THR A 28 -5.96 -12.53 6.14
N GLU A 29 -6.65 -13.30 5.30
CA GLU A 29 -6.33 -13.48 3.88
C GLU A 29 -6.63 -12.24 3.02
N TRP A 30 -7.35 -11.27 3.59
CA TRP A 30 -7.78 -10.08 2.87
C TRP A 30 -6.69 -9.01 2.84
N ARG A 31 -6.92 -7.99 2.01
CA ARG A 31 -5.99 -6.88 1.79
C ARG A 31 -5.66 -6.17 3.09
N CYS A 32 -4.39 -6.19 3.46
CA CYS A 32 -3.90 -5.43 4.59
C CYS A 32 -3.62 -3.97 4.22
N GLY A 33 -3.29 -3.16 5.23
CA GLY A 33 -3.12 -1.72 5.09
C GLY A 33 -1.84 -1.24 4.40
N THR A 34 -1.02 -2.12 3.81
CA THR A 34 0.24 -1.75 3.15
C THR A 34 0.04 -0.65 2.10
N PHE A 35 0.84 0.41 2.24
CA PHE A 35 0.91 1.52 1.31
C PHE A 35 2.34 2.06 1.31
N ILE A 36 3.01 2.01 0.16
CA ILE A 36 4.42 2.41 0.04
C ILE A 36 4.56 3.27 -1.21
N TRP A 37 5.04 4.51 -1.08
CA TRP A 37 5.38 5.31 -2.26
C TRP A 37 6.51 4.64 -3.03
N SER A 38 6.47 4.61 -4.37
CA SER A 38 7.53 3.98 -5.15
C SER A 38 8.91 4.60 -4.90
N SER A 39 8.97 5.87 -4.48
CA SER A 39 10.19 6.56 -4.02
C SER A 39 10.74 6.04 -2.69
N ASP A 40 9.88 5.51 -1.81
CA ASP A 40 10.24 5.05 -0.47
C ASP A 40 10.57 3.55 -0.41
N TRP A 41 10.38 2.82 -1.52
CA TRP A 41 10.60 1.37 -1.59
C TRP A 41 12.01 0.93 -1.13
N LYS A 42 13.04 1.75 -1.39
CA LYS A 42 14.40 1.47 -0.93
C LYS A 42 14.58 1.64 0.58
N LYS A 43 13.75 2.47 1.23
CA LYS A 43 13.78 2.72 2.68
C LYS A 43 12.96 1.70 3.47
N SER A 44 11.90 1.13 2.87
CA SER A 44 11.03 0.16 3.54
C SER A 44 11.69 -1.21 3.75
N GLN A 45 12.73 -1.56 2.99
CA GLN A 45 13.48 -2.81 3.16
C GLN A 45 14.35 -2.82 4.43
N SER A 46 14.62 -1.65 5.02
CA SER A 46 15.50 -1.48 6.18
C SER A 46 14.77 -1.61 7.54
N GLN A 47 13.45 -1.85 7.55
CA GLN A 47 12.63 -1.87 8.77
C GLN A 47 12.13 -3.27 9.17
N THR A 48 12.62 -4.33 8.53
CA THR A 48 12.42 -5.72 8.94
C THR A 48 13.77 -6.33 9.34
N SER A 49 14.16 -6.11 10.59
CA SER A 49 15.08 -6.96 11.34
C SER A 49 14.49 -7.17 12.73
#